data_AF-A0A530A5Y0-F1
#
_entry.id   AF-A0A530A5Y0-F1
#
_cell.length_a   1.000
_cell.length_b   1.000
_cell.length_c   1.000
_cell.angle_alpha   90.00
_cell.angle_beta   90.00
_cell.angle_gamma   90.00
#
_symmetry.space_group_name_H-M   'P 1'
#
loop_
_entity.id
_entity.type
_entity.pdbx_description
1 polymer ?
#
loop_
_entity_poly.entity_id
_entity_poly.type
_entity_poly.pdbx_seq_one_letter_code
_entity_poly.pdbx_strand_id
1 'polypeptide(L)'
;MMPTSRTGVPGAIALSIVAGVSLGSGAAFAQDFVIGDGVVAGQQTMSNAGDAGLVQANGAIETFGAGVDAVRMLNSNQRLTNYGLIATLGGGAANVHSQGPDATILNNGAILAIGDGSIGVLSVGGNARIVNNGTIEALGVATYGIISDAPGGHVDNHGFIGVSGTAAAGIIGDGPDLTVDNSGSIEAYGTAVGGILW
;
A
#
# COMPACT_ATOMS: atom_id res chain seq x y z
N MET A 1 56.00 -5.10 37.29
CA MET A 1 55.25 -6.13 36.55
C MET A 1 53.98 -5.47 36.03
N MET A 2 53.92 -5.14 34.72
CA MET A 2 52.67 -4.79 34.04
C MET A 2 51.84 -6.06 33.81
N PRO A 3 50.50 -5.94 33.77
CA PRO A 3 49.80 -6.06 32.47
C PRO A 3 48.62 -5.06 32.34
N THR A 4 48.62 -4.20 31.32
CA THR A 4 47.96 -4.27 29.99
C THR A 4 46.63 -3.52 29.93
N SER A 5 46.55 -2.62 28.95
CA SER A 5 45.37 -1.86 28.56
C SER A 5 44.29 -2.76 27.94
N ARG A 6 43.03 -2.35 28.06
CA ARG A 6 41.96 -2.77 27.15
C ARG A 6 41.22 -1.53 26.65
N THR A 7 41.71 -1.09 25.49
CA THR A 7 40.92 -0.72 24.30
C THR A 7 39.51 -0.17 24.55
N GLY A 8 39.37 1.14 24.39
CA GLY A 8 38.09 1.81 24.25
C GLY A 8 37.32 1.30 23.03
N VAL A 9 36.00 1.16 23.21
CA VAL A 9 35.07 0.87 22.12
C VAL A 9 34.90 2.14 21.28
N PRO A 10 35.08 2.09 19.94
CA PRO A 10 34.84 3.23 19.07
C PRO A 10 33.37 3.64 19.07
N GLY A 11 33.13 4.96 19.15
CA GLY A 11 31.81 5.55 19.14
C GLY A 11 31.03 5.25 17.86
N ALA A 12 29.76 4.89 18.05
CA ALA A 12 28.79 4.92 16.97
C ALA A 12 28.43 6.38 16.67
N ILE A 13 28.89 6.89 15.53
CA ILE A 13 28.47 8.18 14.99
C ILE A 13 27.08 7.97 14.37
N ALA A 14 26.03 8.32 15.12
CA ALA A 14 24.71 8.48 14.54
C ALA A 14 24.70 9.79 13.74
N LEU A 15 24.84 9.70 12.42
CA LEU A 15 24.68 10.83 11.52
C LEU A 15 23.17 11.05 11.28
N SER A 16 22.52 11.73 12.21
CA SER A 16 21.14 12.20 12.03
C SER A 16 21.14 13.40 11.07
N ILE A 17 20.80 13.18 9.81
CA ILE A 17 20.51 14.26 8.87
C ILE A 17 19.02 14.60 9.03
N VAL A 18 18.71 15.49 9.97
CA VAL A 18 17.40 16.16 10.00
C VAL A 18 17.47 17.29 8.98
N ALA A 19 16.97 17.05 7.77
CA ALA A 19 16.64 18.13 6.86
C ALA A 19 15.28 18.72 7.27
N GLY A 20 15.29 19.56 8.30
CA GLY A 20 14.14 20.39 8.66
C GLY A 20 14.05 21.57 7.70
N VAL A 21 13.07 21.58 6.80
CA VAL A 21 12.69 22.77 6.05
C VAL A 21 11.43 23.35 6.69
N SER A 22 11.50 24.59 7.14
CA SER A 22 10.37 25.29 7.78
C SER A 22 9.35 25.80 6.77
N LEU A 23 8.09 25.85 7.23
CA LEU A 23 6.84 26.30 6.60
C LEU A 23 6.91 27.56 5.71
N GLY A 24 6.27 27.46 4.55
CA GLY A 24 5.70 28.60 3.80
C GLY A 24 4.40 28.15 3.12
N SER A 25 3.31 28.91 3.28
CA SER A 25 2.07 28.73 2.53
C SER A 25 2.28 29.17 1.09
N GLY A 26 2.94 28.33 0.30
CA GLY A 26 3.02 28.41 -1.16
C GLY A 26 1.95 27.53 -1.80
N ALA A 27 1.64 27.80 -3.07
CA ALA A 27 0.71 27.00 -3.85
C ALA A 27 0.98 25.49 -3.67
N ALA A 28 -0.08 24.71 -3.40
CA ALA A 28 0.01 23.26 -3.33
C ALA A 28 0.42 22.74 -4.73
N PHE A 29 1.67 22.36 -4.88
CA PHE A 29 2.12 21.63 -6.05
C PHE A 29 1.48 20.22 -6.05
N ALA A 30 1.35 19.63 -7.25
CA ALA A 30 1.24 18.18 -7.44
C ALA A 30 2.13 17.44 -6.41
N GLN A 31 1.56 16.51 -5.62
CA GLN A 31 2.29 15.84 -4.55
C GLN A 31 2.83 14.51 -5.06
N ASP A 32 3.72 14.59 -6.05
CA ASP A 32 4.50 13.42 -6.41
C ASP A 32 5.38 13.01 -5.22
N PHE A 33 5.56 11.71 -5.01
CA PHE A 33 6.45 11.22 -3.95
C PHE A 33 7.32 10.07 -4.43
N VAL A 34 8.52 10.00 -3.84
CA VAL A 34 9.42 8.85 -3.97
C VAL A 34 9.87 8.45 -2.57
N ILE A 35 9.56 7.22 -2.17
CA ILE A 35 10.09 6.61 -0.96
C ILE A 35 11.32 5.77 -1.34
N GLY A 36 12.48 6.25 -0.92
CA GLY A 36 13.76 5.66 -1.30
C GLY A 36 14.21 4.49 -0.41
N ASP A 37 15.35 3.92 -0.79
CA ASP A 37 16.02 2.81 -0.08
C ASP A 37 16.25 3.15 1.41
N GLY A 38 15.75 2.29 2.29
CA GLY A 38 15.88 2.43 3.75
C GLY A 38 15.02 3.52 4.38
N VAL A 39 14.16 4.20 3.61
CA VAL A 39 13.24 5.22 4.13
C VAL A 39 11.92 4.56 4.53
N VAL A 40 11.47 4.84 5.75
CA VAL A 40 10.10 4.52 6.20
C VAL A 40 9.34 5.84 6.34
N ALA A 41 8.25 5.96 5.59
CA ALA A 41 7.36 7.13 5.59
C ALA A 41 6.00 6.80 6.21
N GLY A 42 5.30 7.82 6.71
CA GLY A 42 3.89 7.72 7.08
C GLY A 42 2.97 7.87 5.87
N GLN A 43 1.69 8.12 6.11
CA GLN A 43 0.66 8.28 5.07
C GLN A 43 1.10 9.27 3.97
N GLN A 44 0.91 8.86 2.72
CA GLN A 44 1.08 9.69 1.53
C GLN A 44 -0.29 10.04 0.93
N THR A 45 -0.44 11.24 0.38
CA THR A 45 -1.70 11.69 -0.23
C THR A 45 -1.41 12.37 -1.54
N MET A 46 -2.07 11.90 -2.60
CA MET A 46 -1.98 12.42 -3.95
C MET A 46 -3.30 13.16 -4.23
N SER A 47 -3.24 14.48 -4.35
CA SER A 47 -4.44 15.33 -4.39
C SER A 47 -4.72 15.93 -5.76
N ASN A 48 -3.72 15.97 -6.65
CA ASN A 48 -3.85 16.58 -7.96
C ASN A 48 -3.93 15.51 -9.05
N ALA A 49 -4.63 15.86 -10.13
CA ALA A 49 -4.75 14.97 -11.28
C ALA A 49 -3.35 14.67 -11.85
N GLY A 50 -3.08 13.40 -12.12
CA GLY A 50 -1.81 12.99 -12.69
C GLY A 50 -0.66 12.80 -11.69
N ASP A 51 -0.85 13.07 -10.39
CA ASP A 51 0.18 12.81 -9.38
C ASP A 51 0.74 11.38 -9.51
N ALA A 52 2.02 11.20 -9.20
CA ALA A 52 2.72 9.92 -9.22
C ALA A 52 3.41 9.60 -7.89
N GLY A 53 3.17 8.40 -7.38
CA GLY A 53 3.83 7.83 -6.21
C GLY A 53 4.73 6.66 -6.59
N LEU A 54 5.96 6.66 -6.08
CA LEU A 54 6.91 5.55 -6.23
C LEU A 54 7.44 5.11 -4.86
N VAL A 55 7.28 3.83 -4.54
CA VAL A 55 7.99 3.20 -3.42
C VAL A 55 9.09 2.33 -4.04
N GLN A 56 10.35 2.68 -3.83
CA GLN A 56 11.48 1.92 -4.35
C GLN A 56 11.67 0.61 -3.57
N ALA A 57 12.48 -0.30 -4.12
CA ALA A 57 12.92 -1.47 -3.36
C ALA A 57 13.55 -1.02 -2.04
N ASN A 58 13.20 -1.69 -0.94
CA ASN A 58 13.56 -1.36 0.45
C ASN A 58 13.05 -0.01 0.99
N GLY A 59 12.25 0.73 0.22
CA GLY A 59 11.42 1.81 0.76
C GLY A 59 10.17 1.24 1.42
N ALA A 60 9.68 1.93 2.45
CA ALA A 60 8.47 1.52 3.17
C ALA A 60 7.53 2.71 3.42
N ILE A 61 6.23 2.45 3.28
CA ILE A 61 5.18 3.28 3.89
C ILE A 61 4.55 2.45 4.99
N GLU A 62 4.53 2.97 6.21
CA GLU A 62 3.91 2.31 7.36
C GLU A 62 2.96 3.28 8.06
N THR A 63 1.71 2.87 8.24
CA THR A 63 0.73 3.62 9.04
C THR A 63 0.19 2.79 10.19
N PHE A 64 -0.18 3.49 11.26
CA PHE A 64 -0.66 2.89 12.50
C PHE A 64 -1.96 3.54 12.90
N GLY A 65 -2.82 2.77 13.57
CA GLY A 65 -4.11 3.25 14.06
C GLY A 65 -5.26 2.97 13.10
N ALA A 66 -6.45 2.84 13.67
CA ALA A 66 -7.64 2.47 12.92
C ALA A 66 -8.02 3.55 11.88
N GLY A 67 -8.36 3.12 10.67
CA GLY A 67 -8.79 3.99 9.58
C GLY A 67 -7.70 4.90 8.98
N VAL A 68 -6.43 4.65 9.28
CA VAL A 68 -5.31 5.44 8.72
C VAL A 68 -4.75 4.76 7.48
N ASP A 69 -5.24 5.17 6.32
CA ASP A 69 -4.77 4.70 5.02
C ASP A 69 -3.28 5.00 4.80
N ALA A 70 -2.57 4.14 4.06
CA ALA A 70 -1.15 4.39 3.75
C ALA A 70 -0.94 5.29 2.53
N VAL A 71 -1.67 5.05 1.43
CA VAL A 71 -1.65 5.90 0.23
C VAL A 71 -3.07 6.28 -0.16
N ARG A 72 -3.34 7.58 -0.27
CA ARG A 72 -4.63 8.12 -0.75
C ARG A 72 -4.47 8.75 -2.13
N MET A 73 -5.16 8.20 -3.13
CA MET A 73 -5.20 8.69 -4.50
C MET A 73 -6.56 9.34 -4.77
N LEU A 74 -6.63 10.67 -4.65
CA LEU A 74 -7.88 11.42 -4.57
C LEU A 74 -8.35 12.05 -5.89
N ASN A 75 -7.58 11.91 -6.98
CA ASN A 75 -7.85 12.62 -8.23
C ASN A 75 -7.57 11.76 -9.46
N SER A 76 -7.95 12.24 -10.64
CA SER A 76 -7.89 11.45 -11.87
C SER A 76 -6.46 11.19 -12.34
N ASN A 77 -6.28 10.12 -13.13
CA ASN A 77 -5.02 9.82 -13.82
C ASN A 77 -3.79 9.63 -12.92
N GLN A 78 -3.99 9.37 -11.63
CA GLN A 78 -2.91 9.20 -10.67
C GLN A 78 -2.27 7.82 -10.79
N ARG A 79 -0.97 7.73 -10.47
CA ARG A 79 -0.21 6.47 -10.59
C ARG A 79 0.53 6.13 -9.31
N LEU A 80 0.36 4.91 -8.82
CA LEU A 80 1.18 4.36 -7.75
C LEU A 80 1.96 3.17 -8.27
N THR A 81 3.28 3.17 -8.07
CA THR A 81 4.15 2.01 -8.31
C THR A 81 4.85 1.63 -7.02
N ASN A 82 4.63 0.41 -6.54
CA ASN A 82 5.28 -0.14 -5.36
C ASN A 82 6.29 -1.23 -5.75
N TYR A 83 7.56 -1.03 -5.42
CA TYR A 83 8.61 -2.06 -5.42
C TYR A 83 9.08 -2.41 -4.00
N GLY A 84 8.62 -1.69 -2.98
CA GLY A 84 8.99 -1.86 -1.58
C GLY A 84 7.85 -2.42 -0.75
N LEU A 85 7.66 -1.87 0.44
CA LEU A 85 6.59 -2.23 1.37
C LEU A 85 5.57 -1.09 1.51
N ILE A 86 4.29 -1.41 1.45
CA ILE A 86 3.22 -0.54 1.94
C ILE A 86 2.45 -1.33 3.00
N ALA A 87 2.50 -0.91 4.25
CA ALA A 87 1.88 -1.59 5.37
C ALA A 87 0.93 -0.69 6.17
N THR A 88 -0.22 -1.23 6.57
CA THR A 88 -1.14 -0.61 7.52
C THR A 88 -1.26 -1.55 8.73
N LEU A 89 -1.11 -0.99 9.93
CA LEU A 89 -1.23 -1.72 11.20
C LEU A 89 -2.36 -1.10 12.01
N GLY A 90 -3.58 -1.26 11.50
CA GLY A 90 -4.80 -0.71 12.07
C GLY A 90 -6.03 -1.19 11.32
N GLY A 91 -7.09 -1.54 12.07
CA GLY A 91 -8.35 -1.97 11.48
C GLY A 91 -9.05 -0.87 10.67
N GLY A 92 -9.80 -1.26 9.65
CA GLY A 92 -10.56 -0.35 8.78
C GLY A 92 -9.69 0.60 7.92
N ALA A 93 -8.40 0.32 7.78
CA ALA A 93 -7.49 1.07 6.92
C ALA A 93 -7.31 0.38 5.56
N ALA A 94 -7.08 1.18 4.52
CA ALA A 94 -6.65 0.70 3.21
C ALA A 94 -5.17 1.04 2.97
N ASN A 95 -4.37 0.08 2.51
CA ASN A 95 -2.98 0.39 2.15
C ASN A 95 -2.93 1.32 0.94
N VAL A 96 -3.80 1.08 -0.04
CA VAL A 96 -4.01 2.00 -1.18
C VAL A 96 -5.49 2.27 -1.33
N HIS A 97 -5.89 3.54 -1.17
CA HIS A 97 -7.26 4.00 -1.35
C HIS A 97 -7.35 4.95 -2.53
N SER A 98 -7.92 4.47 -3.64
CA SER A 98 -8.06 5.21 -4.89
C SER A 98 -9.51 5.58 -5.18
N GLN A 99 -9.75 6.90 -5.31
CA GLN A 99 -11.08 7.48 -5.49
C GLN A 99 -11.26 8.14 -6.87
N GLY A 100 -10.17 8.63 -7.48
CA GLY A 100 -10.21 9.28 -8.79
C GLY A 100 -10.28 8.28 -9.95
N PRO A 101 -10.88 8.66 -11.10
CA PRO A 101 -10.95 7.81 -12.28
C PRO A 101 -9.59 7.67 -12.96
N ASP A 102 -9.46 6.65 -13.80
CA ASP A 102 -8.29 6.37 -14.62
C ASP A 102 -6.98 6.21 -13.81
N ALA A 103 -7.10 5.82 -12.54
CA ALA A 103 -5.97 5.56 -11.67
C ALA A 103 -5.23 4.28 -12.10
N THR A 104 -3.90 4.25 -11.97
CA THR A 104 -3.10 3.04 -12.16
C THR A 104 -2.36 2.68 -10.87
N ILE A 105 -2.59 1.47 -10.37
CA ILE A 105 -1.93 0.94 -9.17
C ILE A 105 -1.15 -0.29 -9.59
N LEU A 106 0.18 -0.25 -9.43
CA LEU A 106 1.09 -1.34 -9.76
C LEU A 106 1.83 -1.79 -8.51
N ASN A 107 1.53 -3.00 -8.03
CA ASN A 107 2.26 -3.64 -6.94
C ASN A 107 3.25 -4.68 -7.48
N ASN A 108 4.54 -4.35 -7.45
CA ASN A 108 5.66 -5.27 -7.70
C ASN A 108 6.38 -5.68 -6.41
N GLY A 109 6.07 -5.05 -5.27
CA GLY A 109 6.63 -5.32 -3.95
C GLY A 109 5.63 -6.05 -3.05
N ALA A 110 5.51 -5.57 -1.81
CA ALA A 110 4.58 -6.09 -0.82
C ALA A 110 3.58 -5.04 -0.36
N ILE A 111 2.31 -5.45 -0.24
CA ILE A 111 1.26 -4.75 0.47
C ILE A 111 0.82 -5.63 1.65
N LEU A 112 0.84 -5.08 2.85
CA LEU A 112 0.51 -5.81 4.09
C LEU A 112 -0.56 -5.04 4.89
N ALA A 113 -1.78 -5.54 4.87
CA ALA A 113 -2.93 -4.97 5.56
C ALA A 113 -3.20 -5.76 6.85
N ILE A 114 -3.00 -5.16 8.02
CA ILE A 114 -3.19 -5.83 9.32
C ILE A 114 -4.25 -5.10 10.12
N GLY A 115 -5.27 -5.84 10.54
CA GLY A 115 -6.34 -5.38 11.41
C GLY A 115 -7.72 -5.73 10.84
N ASP A 116 -8.72 -5.71 11.71
CA ASP A 116 -10.09 -6.02 11.31
C ASP A 116 -10.62 -4.98 10.32
N GLY A 117 -11.24 -5.42 9.22
CA GLY A 117 -11.71 -4.53 8.17
C GLY A 117 -10.60 -3.94 7.29
N SER A 118 -9.36 -4.41 7.43
CA SER A 118 -8.24 -3.89 6.63
C SER A 118 -8.31 -4.35 5.17
N ILE A 119 -7.86 -3.48 4.27
CA ILE A 119 -7.95 -3.67 2.82
C ILE A 119 -6.57 -3.41 2.20
N GLY A 120 -6.07 -4.33 1.37
CA GLY A 120 -4.85 -4.10 0.61
C GLY A 120 -5.01 -2.96 -0.40
N VAL A 121 -5.95 -3.11 -1.34
CA VAL A 121 -6.28 -2.06 -2.32
C VAL A 121 -7.78 -1.84 -2.34
N LEU A 122 -8.22 -0.61 -2.10
CA LEU A 122 -9.59 -0.14 -2.28
C LEU A 122 -9.63 0.83 -3.46
N SER A 123 -10.38 0.51 -4.51
CA SER A 123 -10.50 1.37 -5.69
C SER A 123 -11.95 1.55 -6.13
N VAL A 124 -12.42 2.79 -6.16
CA VAL A 124 -13.81 3.14 -6.50
C VAL A 124 -13.92 4.01 -7.76
N GLY A 125 -12.83 4.66 -8.19
CA GLY A 125 -12.83 5.50 -9.38
C GLY A 125 -12.92 4.69 -10.68
N GLY A 126 -13.75 5.13 -11.63
CA GLY A 126 -13.97 4.41 -12.90
C GLY A 126 -12.70 4.24 -13.73
N ASN A 127 -12.66 3.18 -14.54
CA ASN A 127 -11.54 2.76 -15.39
C ASN A 127 -10.20 2.60 -14.65
N ALA A 128 -10.23 2.37 -13.34
CA ALA A 128 -9.00 2.11 -12.59
C ALA A 128 -8.35 0.80 -13.07
N ARG A 129 -7.02 0.81 -13.20
CA ARG A 129 -6.21 -0.37 -13.50
C ARG A 129 -5.38 -0.76 -12.29
N ILE A 130 -5.63 -1.94 -11.74
CA ILE A 130 -4.90 -2.50 -10.60
C ILE A 130 -4.13 -3.72 -11.08
N VAL A 131 -2.82 -3.72 -10.91
CA VAL A 131 -1.95 -4.84 -11.29
C VAL A 131 -1.15 -5.29 -10.07
N ASN A 132 -1.33 -6.55 -9.67
CA ASN A 132 -0.52 -7.20 -8.66
C ASN A 132 0.45 -8.20 -9.29
N ASN A 133 1.73 -7.86 -9.35
CA ASN A 133 2.83 -8.76 -9.69
C ASN A 133 3.56 -9.29 -8.45
N GLY A 134 3.45 -8.56 -7.33
CA GLY A 134 4.09 -8.88 -6.06
C GLY A 134 3.17 -9.65 -5.13
N THR A 135 3.16 -9.23 -3.87
CA THR A 135 2.36 -9.86 -2.80
C THR A 135 1.40 -8.84 -2.20
N ILE A 136 0.16 -9.26 -1.99
CA ILE A 136 -0.82 -8.58 -1.14
C ILE A 136 -1.24 -9.56 -0.05
N GLU A 137 -1.08 -9.18 1.21
CA GLU A 137 -1.55 -9.96 2.35
C GLU A 137 -2.50 -9.12 3.22
N ALA A 138 -3.65 -9.68 3.58
CA ALA A 138 -4.62 -9.03 4.46
C ALA A 138 -5.03 -9.95 5.62
N LEU A 139 -4.78 -9.50 6.86
CA LEU A 139 -4.84 -10.35 8.07
C LEU A 139 -5.75 -9.71 9.14
N GLY A 140 -6.83 -10.41 9.51
CA GLY A 140 -7.81 -9.93 10.49
C GLY A 140 -9.21 -10.46 10.24
N VAL A 141 -10.22 -9.95 10.96
CA VAL A 141 -11.63 -10.23 10.64
C VAL A 141 -12.09 -9.31 9.51
N ALA A 142 -12.83 -9.86 8.55
CA ALA A 142 -13.39 -9.15 7.40
C ALA A 142 -12.31 -8.38 6.61
N THR A 143 -11.23 -9.06 6.23
CA THR A 143 -10.12 -8.47 5.47
C THR A 143 -10.22 -8.75 3.99
N TYR A 144 -9.67 -7.84 3.19
CA TYR A 144 -9.79 -7.90 1.74
C TYR A 144 -8.45 -7.64 1.07
N GLY A 145 -8.07 -8.48 0.11
CA GLY A 145 -6.87 -8.23 -0.69
C GLY A 145 -7.09 -7.02 -1.60
N ILE A 146 -8.07 -7.12 -2.50
CA ILE A 146 -8.48 -6.05 -3.41
C ILE A 146 -10.01 -5.90 -3.36
N ILE A 147 -10.48 -4.69 -3.10
CA ILE A 147 -11.85 -4.25 -3.37
C ILE A 147 -11.81 -3.31 -4.57
N SER A 148 -12.54 -3.64 -5.64
CA SER A 148 -12.69 -2.74 -6.79
C SER A 148 -14.14 -2.57 -7.19
N ASP A 149 -14.71 -1.41 -6.86
CA ASP A 149 -16.07 -1.03 -7.26
C ASP A 149 -16.04 -0.08 -8.47
N ALA A 150 -14.91 -0.06 -9.18
CA ALA A 150 -14.64 0.83 -10.29
C ALA A 150 -15.44 0.43 -11.55
N PRO A 151 -16.35 1.29 -12.06
CA PRO A 151 -16.99 1.06 -13.36
C PRO A 151 -15.94 0.96 -14.47
N GLY A 152 -15.99 -0.11 -15.28
CA GLY A 152 -14.99 -0.39 -16.32
C GLY A 152 -13.58 -0.63 -15.77
N GLY A 153 -13.45 -0.91 -14.48
CA GLY A 153 -12.18 -1.19 -13.82
C GLY A 153 -11.56 -2.50 -14.31
N HIS A 154 -10.26 -2.64 -14.10
CA HIS A 154 -9.54 -3.85 -14.44
C HIS A 154 -8.56 -4.24 -13.33
N VAL A 155 -8.68 -5.47 -12.85
CA VAL A 155 -7.80 -6.06 -11.83
C VAL A 155 -7.05 -7.22 -12.46
N ASP A 156 -5.73 -7.10 -12.56
CA ASP A 156 -4.82 -8.15 -12.99
C ASP A 156 -4.04 -8.69 -11.79
N ASN A 157 -4.31 -9.93 -11.38
CA ASN A 157 -3.46 -10.62 -10.42
C ASN A 157 -2.53 -11.61 -11.14
N HIS A 158 -1.24 -11.28 -11.18
CA HIS A 158 -0.16 -12.14 -11.66
C HIS A 158 0.67 -12.71 -10.50
N GLY A 159 0.65 -12.06 -9.34
CA GLY A 159 1.40 -12.41 -8.15
C GLY A 159 0.60 -13.25 -7.15
N PHE A 160 0.78 -12.94 -5.87
CA PHE A 160 0.10 -13.61 -4.75
C PHE A 160 -0.85 -12.66 -4.03
N ILE A 161 -2.05 -13.15 -3.73
CA ILE A 161 -2.98 -12.52 -2.79
C ILE A 161 -3.32 -13.53 -1.69
N GLY A 162 -2.92 -13.24 -0.46
CA GLY A 162 -3.22 -14.03 0.72
C GLY A 162 -4.18 -13.29 1.64
N VAL A 163 -5.30 -13.90 2.01
CA VAL A 163 -6.20 -13.35 3.01
C VAL A 163 -6.47 -14.37 4.11
N SER A 164 -6.55 -13.90 5.35
CA SER A 164 -6.88 -14.79 6.46
C SER A 164 -7.75 -14.16 7.53
N GLY A 165 -8.64 -14.99 8.07
CA GLY A 165 -9.56 -14.68 9.15
C GLY A 165 -11.01 -15.03 8.84
N THR A 166 -11.93 -14.47 9.61
CA THR A 166 -13.37 -14.67 9.40
C THR A 166 -13.88 -13.68 8.36
N ALA A 167 -14.69 -14.13 7.39
CA ALA A 167 -15.31 -13.26 6.38
C ALA A 167 -14.30 -12.52 5.48
N ALA A 168 -13.13 -13.11 5.23
CA ALA A 168 -12.09 -12.53 4.39
C ALA A 168 -12.28 -12.89 2.89
N ALA A 169 -11.89 -12.00 1.98
CA ALA A 169 -11.92 -12.28 0.54
C ALA A 169 -10.67 -11.77 -0.20
N GLY A 170 -10.17 -12.57 -1.14
CA GLY A 170 -9.00 -12.19 -1.95
C GLY A 170 -9.30 -10.97 -2.82
N ILE A 171 -10.28 -11.10 -3.71
CA ILE A 171 -10.76 -10.03 -4.58
C ILE A 171 -12.29 -9.96 -4.47
N ILE A 172 -12.83 -8.75 -4.33
CA ILE A 172 -14.27 -8.46 -4.40
C ILE A 172 -14.49 -7.19 -5.23
N GLY A 173 -15.59 -7.12 -5.98
CA GLY A 173 -15.96 -5.91 -6.70
C GLY A 173 -17.34 -6.00 -7.32
N ASP A 174 -18.07 -4.88 -7.34
CA ASP A 174 -19.41 -4.78 -7.90
C ASP A 174 -19.54 -3.76 -9.06
N GLY A 175 -18.41 -3.19 -9.50
CA GLY A 175 -18.37 -2.18 -10.55
C GLY A 175 -18.93 -2.72 -11.88
N PRO A 176 -19.82 -1.99 -12.58
CA PRO A 176 -20.31 -2.41 -13.89
C PRO A 176 -19.13 -2.52 -14.87
N ASP A 177 -19.12 -3.58 -15.67
CA ASP A 177 -18.05 -3.88 -16.65
C ASP A 177 -16.64 -4.04 -16.03
N LEU A 178 -16.54 -4.21 -14.70
CA LEU A 178 -15.30 -4.59 -14.04
C LEU A 178 -14.81 -5.93 -14.62
N THR A 179 -13.52 -6.03 -14.88
CA THR A 179 -12.85 -7.26 -15.35
C THR A 179 -11.76 -7.67 -14.37
N VAL A 180 -11.81 -8.90 -13.85
CA VAL A 180 -10.75 -9.47 -13.01
C VAL A 180 -10.11 -10.63 -13.75
N ASP A 181 -8.82 -10.51 -14.02
CA ASP A 181 -7.99 -11.55 -14.60
C ASP A 181 -6.99 -12.06 -13.57
N ASN A 182 -7.07 -13.35 -13.24
CA ASN A 182 -6.16 -14.00 -12.32
C ASN A 182 -5.32 -15.05 -13.03
N SER A 183 -4.02 -14.80 -13.09
CA SER A 183 -2.99 -15.75 -13.54
C SER A 183 -1.97 -16.09 -12.45
N GLY A 184 -2.06 -15.41 -11.30
CA GLY A 184 -1.31 -15.71 -10.08
C GLY A 184 -2.08 -16.63 -9.11
N SER A 185 -1.70 -16.57 -7.84
CA SER A 185 -2.33 -17.34 -6.75
C SER A 185 -3.19 -16.44 -5.86
N ILE A 186 -4.32 -16.99 -5.42
CA ILE A 186 -5.19 -16.40 -4.39
C ILE A 186 -5.43 -17.47 -3.34
N GLU A 187 -5.03 -17.20 -2.11
CA GLU A 187 -5.23 -18.10 -0.97
C GLU A 187 -6.08 -17.42 0.09
N ALA A 188 -7.18 -18.07 0.47
CA ALA A 188 -8.10 -17.58 1.47
C ALA A 188 -8.23 -18.59 2.61
N TYR A 189 -7.84 -18.20 3.82
CA TYR A 189 -7.79 -19.08 4.99
C TYR A 189 -8.73 -18.59 6.09
N GLY A 190 -9.63 -19.45 6.56
CA GLY A 190 -10.48 -19.17 7.71
C GLY A 190 -11.93 -19.59 7.51
N THR A 191 -12.85 -18.91 8.18
CA THR A 191 -14.28 -19.22 8.14
C THR A 191 -15.03 -18.23 7.27
N ALA A 192 -15.93 -18.73 6.42
CA ALA A 192 -16.71 -17.91 5.48
C ALA A 192 -15.84 -17.02 4.57
N VAL A 193 -14.77 -17.62 4.02
CA VAL A 193 -13.81 -16.92 3.16
C VAL A 193 -14.10 -17.13 1.68
N GLY A 194 -13.66 -16.18 0.84
CA GLY A 194 -13.79 -16.24 -0.62
C GLY A 194 -12.49 -15.95 -1.35
N GLY A 195 -12.30 -16.55 -2.53
CA GLY A 195 -11.20 -16.21 -3.42
C GLY A 195 -11.50 -14.93 -4.19
N ILE A 196 -12.32 -15.06 -5.23
CA ILE A 196 -12.85 -13.95 -6.03
C ILE A 196 -14.38 -13.96 -5.87
N LEU A 197 -14.95 -12.82 -5.49
CA LEU A 197 -16.38 -12.62 -5.27
C LEU A 197 -16.90 -11.48 -6.16
N TRP A 198 -18.07 -11.67 -6.77
CA TRP A 198 -18.76 -10.74 -7.65
C TRP A 198 -20.24 -10.71 -7.29
#